data_AF-A0A139XWH3-F1
#
_entry.id   AF-A0A139XWH3-F1
#
_cell.length_a   1.000
_cell.length_b   1.000
_cell.length_c   1.000
_cell.angle_alpha   90.00
_cell.angle_beta   90.00
_cell.angle_gamma   90.00
#
_symmetry.space_group_name_H-M   'P 1'
#
loop_
_entity.id
_entity.type
_entity.pdbx_description
1 polymer ?
#
loop_
_entity_poly.entity_id
_entity_poly.type
_entity_poly.pdbx_seq_one_letter_code
_entity_poly.pdbx_strand_id
1 'polypeptide(L)'
;MFLVGPSPTKQRSCNMAFVEPLTWMGDVHEMTGKLLCPTERCKAKLGVWSWHGLPCNCGQWHCPAFQIQLRRVDNLPRSAEADSLEIQNIL
;
A
#
# COMPACT_ATOMS: atom_id res chain seq x y z
N MET A 1 37.01 -13.79 3.31
CA MET A 1 36.14 -13.14 2.31
C MET A 1 34.94 -12.61 3.07
N PHE A 2 35.02 -11.37 3.58
CA PHE A 2 33.97 -10.80 4.40
C PHE A 2 32.84 -10.36 3.47
N LEU A 3 31.66 -10.97 3.61
CA LEU A 3 30.45 -10.46 2.99
C LEU A 3 30.14 -9.13 3.68
N VAL A 4 30.48 -8.03 3.02
CA VAL A 4 29.95 -6.71 3.36
C VAL A 4 28.43 -6.83 3.15
N GLY A 5 27.70 -7.08 4.24
CA GLY A 5 26.24 -6.99 4.23
C GLY A 5 25.85 -5.60 3.72
N PRO A 6 24.75 -5.46 2.96
CA PRO A 6 24.33 -4.16 2.49
C PRO A 6 24.19 -3.24 3.71
N SER A 7 24.98 -2.16 3.72
CA SER A 7 24.79 -1.00 4.60
C SER A 7 23.29 -0.74 4.74
N PRO A 8 22.75 -0.36 5.92
CA PRO A 8 21.40 0.17 6.00
C PRO A 8 21.36 1.36 5.04
N THR A 9 20.82 1.12 3.84
CA THR A 9 20.75 2.11 2.80
C THR A 9 19.90 3.19 3.40
N LYS A 10 20.50 4.37 3.59
CA LYS A 10 19.83 5.60 4.01
C LYS A 10 18.42 5.55 3.45
N GLN A 11 17.42 5.27 4.30
CA GLN A 11 16.10 4.87 3.82
C GLN A 11 15.62 5.98 2.89
N ARG A 12 15.68 5.74 1.57
CA ARG A 12 15.05 6.65 0.62
C ARG A 12 13.58 6.58 0.98
N SER A 13 12.96 7.71 1.27
CA SER A 13 11.54 7.78 1.61
C SER A 13 10.75 7.00 0.54
N CYS A 14 10.20 5.83 0.92
CA CYS A 14 9.41 5.01 0.00
C CYS A 14 8.11 5.79 -0.25
N ASN A 15 7.84 6.13 -1.51
CA ASN A 15 6.65 6.91 -1.89
C ASN A 15 5.47 5.98 -2.24
N MET A 16 5.51 4.76 -1.72
CA MET A 16 4.65 3.65 -2.08
C MET A 16 4.20 2.97 -0.79
N ALA A 17 2.90 2.71 -0.68
CA ALA A 17 2.36 1.81 0.33
C ALA A 17 2.14 0.43 -0.29
N PHE A 18 2.39 -0.60 0.49
CA PHE A 18 2.08 -1.99 0.12
C PHE A 18 1.07 -2.52 1.12
N VAL A 19 0.01 -3.15 0.60
CA VAL A 19 -1.09 -3.68 1.40
C VAL A 19 -1.41 -5.11 0.99
N GLU A 20 -2.20 -5.79 1.80
CA GLU A 20 -2.87 -7.03 1.38
C GLU A 20 -4.02 -6.71 0.40
N PRO A 21 -4.46 -7.69 -0.41
CA PRO A 21 -5.64 -7.50 -1.25
C PRO A 21 -6.85 -7.05 -0.42
N LEU A 22 -7.46 -5.93 -0.80
CA LEU A 22 -8.64 -5.39 -0.13
C LEU A 22 -9.89 -5.66 -0.96
N THR A 23 -11.04 -5.78 -0.31
CA THR A 23 -12.32 -6.11 -0.97
C THR A 23 -12.71 -5.13 -2.09
N TRP A 24 -12.36 -3.86 -1.96
CA TRP A 24 -12.65 -2.83 -2.98
C TRP A 24 -11.78 -2.95 -4.24
N MET A 25 -10.66 -3.68 -4.19
CA MET A 25 -9.78 -3.90 -5.35
C MET A 25 -10.44 -4.81 -6.40
N GLY A 26 -11.58 -5.43 -6.04
CA GLY A 26 -12.37 -6.27 -6.92
C GLY A 26 -11.72 -7.62 -7.12
N ASP A 27 -11.93 -8.16 -8.31
CA ASP A 27 -11.34 -9.42 -8.72
C ASP A 27 -9.86 -9.21 -9.09
N VAL A 28 -8.98 -9.84 -8.30
CA VAL A 28 -7.52 -9.82 -8.50
C VAL A 28 -6.97 -11.21 -8.84
N HIS A 29 -7.77 -12.08 -9.50
CA HIS A 29 -7.33 -13.42 -9.92
C HIS A 29 -6.20 -13.38 -10.95
N GLU A 30 -6.06 -12.29 -11.71
CA GLU A 30 -4.95 -12.11 -12.66
C GLU A 30 -3.61 -11.87 -11.95
N MET A 31 -2.52 -12.41 -12.53
CA MET A 31 -1.17 -12.34 -11.95
C MET A 31 -0.67 -10.92 -11.72
N THR A 32 -1.10 -9.96 -12.52
CA THR A 32 -0.72 -8.54 -12.43
C THR A 32 -1.84 -7.64 -12.89
N GLY A 33 -1.94 -6.42 -12.37
CA GLY A 33 -2.91 -5.45 -12.86
C GLY A 33 -2.80 -4.04 -12.26
N LYS A 34 -3.86 -3.24 -12.38
CA LYS A 34 -3.91 -1.83 -11.98
C LYS A 34 -4.94 -1.57 -10.90
N LEU A 35 -4.52 -1.01 -9.77
CA LEU A 35 -5.45 -0.54 -8.75
C LEU A 35 -6.08 0.77 -9.21
N LEU A 36 -7.41 0.78 -9.36
CA LEU A 36 -8.19 1.95 -9.74
C LEU A 36 -9.04 2.42 -8.56
N CYS A 37 -9.34 3.72 -8.50
CA CYS A 37 -10.26 4.27 -7.52
C CYS A 37 -11.62 3.54 -7.64
N PRO A 38 -12.19 3.04 -6.52
CA PRO A 38 -13.43 2.27 -6.54
C PRO A 38 -14.63 3.12 -6.97
N THR A 39 -14.56 4.46 -6.81
CA THR A 39 -15.62 5.35 -7.25
C THR A 39 -15.78 5.32 -8.76
N GLU A 40 -16.96 4.92 -9.24
CA GLU A 40 -17.29 4.74 -10.66
C GLU A 40 -17.02 5.97 -11.52
N ARG A 41 -17.24 7.18 -10.99
CA ARG A 41 -16.98 8.43 -11.73
C ARG A 41 -15.51 8.82 -11.78
N CYS A 42 -14.67 8.27 -10.91
CA CYS A 42 -13.26 8.64 -10.80
C CYS A 42 -12.39 7.70 -11.62
N LYS A 43 -12.38 6.39 -11.29
CA LYS A 43 -11.51 5.35 -11.87
C LYS A 43 -10.04 5.74 -12.02
N ALA A 44 -9.57 6.76 -11.28
CA ALA A 44 -8.18 7.19 -11.34
C ALA A 44 -7.27 6.04 -10.89
N LYS A 45 -6.16 5.83 -11.58
CA LYS A 45 -5.19 4.81 -11.19
C LYS A 45 -4.59 5.20 -9.85
N LEU A 46 -4.73 4.38 -8.82
CA LEU A 46 -4.07 4.55 -7.52
C LEU A 46 -2.72 3.83 -7.48
N GLY A 47 -2.59 2.75 -8.24
CA GLY A 47 -1.48 1.83 -8.08
C GLY A 47 -1.46 0.68 -9.07
N VAL A 48 -0.76 -0.38 -8.70
CA VAL A 48 -0.63 -1.64 -9.45
C VAL A 48 -0.53 -2.81 -8.49
N TRP A 49 -0.87 -4.02 -8.96
CA TRP A 49 -0.57 -5.24 -8.23
C TRP A 49 0.22 -6.25 -9.05
N SER A 50 0.94 -7.13 -8.36
CA SER A 50 1.62 -8.30 -8.92
C SER A 50 1.71 -9.39 -7.86
N TRP A 51 1.22 -10.58 -8.18
CA TRP A 51 1.38 -11.77 -7.34
C TRP A 51 2.82 -12.31 -7.34
N HIS A 52 3.61 -12.00 -8.37
CA HIS A 52 5.05 -12.27 -8.39
C HIS A 52 5.88 -11.23 -7.64
N GLY A 53 5.23 -10.15 -7.19
CA GLY A 53 5.87 -9.04 -6.49
C GLY A 53 6.32 -7.89 -7.39
N LEU A 54 6.77 -6.82 -6.74
CA LEU A 54 7.25 -5.57 -7.35
C LEU A 54 8.39 -4.95 -6.52
N PRO A 55 9.33 -4.23 -7.16
CA PRO A 55 10.30 -3.42 -6.45
C PRO A 55 9.69 -2.10 -5.91
N CYS A 56 10.05 -1.67 -4.69
CA CYS A 56 9.90 -0.29 -4.23
C CYS A 56 11.10 0.56 -4.67
N ASN A 57 10.87 1.86 -4.88
CA ASN A 57 11.92 2.84 -5.10
C ASN A 57 12.97 2.95 -3.96
N CYS A 58 12.68 2.39 -2.78
CA CYS A 58 13.64 2.25 -1.68
C CYS A 58 14.62 1.08 -1.88
N GLY A 59 14.42 0.25 -2.91
CA GLY A 59 15.26 -0.90 -3.25
C GLY A 59 14.77 -2.23 -2.68
N GLN A 60 13.67 -2.25 -1.91
CA GLN A 60 13.08 -3.48 -1.38
C GLN A 60 12.19 -4.15 -2.41
N TRP A 61 12.13 -5.48 -2.37
CA TRP A 61 11.18 -6.29 -3.15
C TRP A 61 10.03 -6.74 -2.26
N HIS A 62 8.80 -6.59 -2.74
CA HIS A 62 7.59 -7.03 -2.03
C HIS A 62 6.89 -8.10 -2.84
N CYS A 63 6.45 -9.20 -2.21
CA CYS A 63 5.71 -10.30 -2.85
C CYS A 63 4.76 -10.97 -1.84
N PRO A 64 3.44 -11.05 -2.13
CA PRO A 64 2.74 -10.37 -3.22
C PRO A 64 2.78 -8.85 -3.04
N ALA A 65 2.64 -8.10 -4.13
CA ALA A 65 2.71 -6.64 -4.09
C ALA A 65 1.42 -6.01 -4.56
N PHE A 66 0.65 -5.40 -3.64
CA PHE A 66 -0.43 -4.48 -3.97
C PHE A 66 0.03 -3.07 -3.61
N GLN A 67 0.55 -2.37 -4.62
CA GLN A 67 1.28 -1.13 -4.45
C GLN A 67 0.38 0.08 -4.74
N ILE A 68 0.25 0.97 -3.76
CA ILE A 68 -0.46 2.26 -3.88
C ILE A 68 0.56 3.40 -3.89
N GLN A 69 0.39 4.36 -4.80
CA GLN A 69 1.25 5.54 -4.88
C GLN A 69 0.79 6.58 -3.84
N LEU A 70 1.64 6.90 -2.87
CA LEU A 70 1.33 7.86 -1.81
C LEU A 70 1.06 9.28 -2.33
N ARG A 71 1.53 9.62 -3.54
CA ARG A 71 1.23 10.91 -4.17
C ARG A 71 -0.19 11.02 -4.73
N ARG A 72 -0.95 9.92 -4.74
CA ARG A 72 -2.31 9.85 -5.29
C ARG A 72 -3.38 9.68 -4.20
N VAL A 73 -2.97 9.59 -2.94
CA VAL A 73 -3.84 9.36 -1.80
C VAL A 73 -3.38 10.23 -0.63
N ASP A 74 -4.32 10.75 0.14
CA ASP A 74 -4.02 11.48 1.37
C ASP A 74 -4.02 10.52 2.55
N ASN A 75 -3.04 10.69 3.46
CA ASN A 75 -3.01 9.96 4.72
C ASN A 75 -3.85 10.72 5.74
N LEU A 76 -5.08 10.26 5.95
CA LEU A 76 -5.91 10.75 7.05
C LEU A 76 -5.52 10.00 8.33
N PRO A 77 -5.07 10.68 9.39
CA PRO A 77 -4.91 10.03 10.68
C PRO A 77 -6.27 9.49 11.10
N ARG A 78 -6.30 8.26 11.65
CA ARG A 78 -7.50 7.76 12.31
C ARG A 78 -7.77 8.74 13.46
N SER A 79 -8.82 9.55 13.34
CA SER A 79 -9.14 10.59 14.32
C SER A 79 -9.30 9.93 15.68
N ALA A 80 -8.57 10.41 16.69
CA ALA A 80 -8.69 9.90 18.06
C ALA A 80 -10.13 10.00 18.60
N GLU A 81 -10.96 10.86 18.00
CA GLU A 81 -12.40 10.94 18.28
C GLU A 81 -13.19 9.68 17.89
N ALA A 82 -12.76 8.89 16.90
CA ALA A 82 -13.48 7.67 16.49
C ALA A 82 -13.31 6.54 17.53
N ASP A 83 -12.10 6.38 18.06
CA ASP A 83 -11.83 5.40 19.13
C ASP A 83 -12.53 5.80 20.46
N SER A 84 -12.71 7.11 20.70
CA SER A 84 -13.40 7.63 21.89
C SER A 84 -14.91 7.33 21.87
N LEU A 85 -15.55 7.39 20.71
CA LEU A 85 -16.98 7.12 20.54
C LEU A 85 -17.29 5.61 20.55
N GLU A 86 -16.38 4.76 20.09
CA GLU A 86 -16.52 3.31 20.25
C GLU A 86 -16.36 2.86 21.71
N ILE A 87 -15.46 3.47 22.50
CA ILE A 87 -15.36 3.20 23.95
C ILE A 87 -16.64 3.62 24.70
N GLN A 88 -17.24 4.76 24.32
CA GLN A 88 -18.46 5.26 24.97
C GLN A 88 -19.72 4.43 24.66
N ASN A 89 -19.72 3.64 23.59
CA ASN A 89 -20.86 2.78 23.22
C ASN A 89 -20.72 1.33 23.73
N ILE A 90 -19.64 1.04 24.47
CA ILE A 90 -19.38 -0.27 25.10
C ILE A 90 -19.48 -0.20 26.64
N LEU A 91 -19.40 1.00 27.23
CA LEU A 91 -19.75 1.28 28.63
C LEU A 91 -21.21 1.72 28.77
#